data_AF-A0A9X4G426-F1
#
_entry.id   AF-A0A9X4G426-F1
#
_cell.length_a   1.000
_cell.length_b   1.000
_cell.length_c   1.000
_cell.angle_alpha   90.00
_cell.angle_beta   90.00
_cell.angle_gamma   90.00
#
_symmetry.space_group_name_H-M   'P 1'
#
loop_
_entity.id
_entity.type
_entity.pdbx_description
1 polymer ?
#
loop_
_entity_poly.entity_id
_entity_poly.type
_entity_poly.pdbx_seq_one_letter_code
_entity_poly.pdbx_strand_id
1 'polypeptide(L)'
;MEKIEKLPNWILKILPLLTGNMSLSEFQEWLYQPDTEKFFPNNVYIELISFDYKTKLVFIDEFISQFISFEMKLELRRVCIFLSEPTILYLEEKDLGILPVSKGLLKFIYSELNRISYDIKYWEWEENNYKYGQELRKLFKLYATMIVSLLSEYGRNTDSYIIKTLATIYSYQK
;
A
#
# COMPACT_ATOMS: atom_id res chain seq x y z
N MET A 1 -9.87 -9.20 23.58
CA MET A 1 -9.17 -9.07 22.29
C MET A 1 -10.14 -8.42 21.33
N GLU A 2 -9.92 -7.16 20.99
CA GLU A 2 -10.67 -6.51 19.91
C GLU A 2 -10.39 -7.26 18.61
N LYS A 3 -11.45 -7.61 17.89
CA LYS A 3 -11.36 -8.27 16.60
C LYS A 3 -10.96 -7.18 15.60
N ILE A 4 -9.71 -7.17 15.15
CA ILE A 4 -9.26 -6.24 14.09
C ILE A 4 -10.12 -6.53 12.86
N GLU A 5 -10.94 -5.56 12.48
CA GLU A 5 -11.77 -5.63 11.28
C GLU A 5 -10.85 -5.47 10.07
N LYS A 6 -10.94 -6.42 9.13
CA LYS A 6 -10.13 -6.37 7.91
C LYS A 6 -10.87 -5.61 6.82
N LEU A 7 -10.13 -4.82 6.06
CA LEU A 7 -10.63 -4.18 4.85
C LEU A 7 -11.12 -5.21 3.83
N PRO A 8 -12.10 -4.86 2.98
CA PRO A 8 -12.47 -5.72 1.87
C PRO A 8 -11.31 -5.99 0.90
N ASN A 9 -11.24 -7.19 0.33
CA ASN A 9 -10.16 -7.60 -0.60
C ASN A 9 -9.97 -6.64 -1.79
N TRP A 10 -11.06 -6.05 -2.28
CA TRP A 10 -11.02 -5.14 -3.42
C TRP A 10 -10.23 -3.84 -3.12
N ILE A 11 -10.02 -3.49 -1.84
CA ILE A 11 -9.16 -2.36 -1.46
C ILE A 11 -7.73 -2.56 -1.97
N LEU A 12 -7.24 -3.80 -2.02
CA LEU A 12 -5.91 -4.08 -2.55
C LEU A 12 -5.78 -3.68 -4.02
N LYS A 13 -6.86 -3.77 -4.81
CA LYS A 13 -6.86 -3.41 -6.22
C LYS A 13 -6.76 -1.91 -6.47
N ILE A 14 -7.27 -1.10 -5.55
CA ILE A 14 -7.17 0.36 -5.64
C ILE A 14 -5.95 0.91 -4.87
N LEU A 15 -5.23 0.07 -4.13
CA LEU A 15 -4.05 0.47 -3.37
C LEU A 15 -3.02 1.24 -4.22
N PRO A 16 -2.72 0.86 -5.48
CA PRO A 16 -1.85 1.65 -6.35
C PRO A 16 -2.29 3.10 -6.53
N LEU A 17 -3.60 3.34 -6.69
CA LEU A 17 -4.16 4.68 -6.77
C LEU A 17 -4.05 5.42 -5.42
N LEU A 18 -4.38 4.73 -4.32
CA LEU A 18 -4.36 5.32 -2.98
C LEU A 18 -2.95 5.73 -2.50
N THR A 19 -1.91 5.05 -2.97
CA THR A 19 -0.51 5.35 -2.65
C THR A 19 0.18 6.21 -3.72
N GLY A 20 -0.55 6.65 -4.74
CA GLY A 20 0.01 7.46 -5.84
C GLY A 20 0.99 6.70 -6.77
N ASN A 21 0.98 5.36 -6.74
CA ASN A 21 1.72 4.51 -7.68
C ASN A 21 0.99 4.35 -9.02
N MET A 22 -0.26 4.81 -9.11
CA MET A 22 -1.06 4.88 -10.32
C MET A 22 -1.82 6.22 -10.32
N SER A 23 -1.85 6.91 -11.46
CA SER A 23 -2.64 8.12 -11.64
C SER A 23 -4.13 7.81 -11.77
N LEU A 24 -4.99 8.81 -11.61
CA LEU A 24 -6.44 8.62 -11.83
C LEU A 24 -6.76 8.26 -13.28
N SER A 25 -6.04 8.81 -14.26
CA SER A 25 -6.25 8.49 -15.68
C SER A 25 -5.93 7.02 -15.95
N GLU A 26 -4.77 6.56 -15.47
CA GLU A 26 -4.36 5.15 -15.61
C GLU A 26 -5.33 4.21 -14.89
N PHE A 27 -5.81 4.60 -13.70
CA PHE A 27 -6.79 3.82 -12.97
C PHE A 27 -8.13 3.74 -13.71
N GLN A 28 -8.60 4.87 -14.26
CA GLN A 28 -9.81 4.92 -15.07
C GLN A 28 -9.68 4.03 -16.31
N GLU A 29 -8.56 4.10 -17.04
CA GLU A 29 -8.30 3.23 -18.19
C GLU A 29 -8.30 1.75 -17.80
N TRP A 30 -7.68 1.42 -16.65
CA TRP A 30 -7.66 0.06 -16.12
C TRP A 30 -9.06 -0.46 -15.75
N LEU A 31 -9.94 0.39 -15.22
CA LEU A 31 -11.33 0.00 -14.90
C LEU A 31 -12.12 -0.48 -16.13
N TYR A 32 -11.84 0.07 -17.31
CA TYR A 32 -12.51 -0.33 -18.55
C TYR A 32 -11.86 -1.53 -19.26
N GLN A 33 -10.80 -2.12 -18.69
CA GLN A 33 -10.21 -3.34 -19.26
C GLN A 33 -11.14 -4.56 -19.09
N PRO A 34 -11.05 -5.55 -20.00
CA PRO A 34 -11.80 -6.79 -19.86
C PRO A 34 -11.55 -7.46 -18.50
N ASP A 35 -12.61 -8.02 -17.92
CA ASP A 35 -12.59 -8.76 -16.65
C ASP A 35 -12.29 -7.93 -15.38
N THR A 36 -12.05 -6.62 -15.47
CA THR A 36 -11.77 -5.79 -14.27
C THR A 36 -12.94 -5.79 -13.28
N GLU A 37 -14.18 -5.82 -13.77
CA GLU A 37 -15.40 -5.93 -12.95
C GLU A 37 -15.38 -7.12 -11.97
N LYS A 38 -14.69 -8.21 -12.31
CA LYS A 38 -14.62 -9.42 -11.49
C LYS A 38 -13.83 -9.23 -10.19
N PHE A 39 -13.04 -8.17 -10.09
CA PHE A 39 -12.26 -7.87 -8.89
C PHE A 39 -13.04 -7.07 -7.83
N PHE A 40 -14.23 -6.59 -8.17
CA PHE A 40 -15.03 -5.71 -7.33
C PHE A 40 -16.41 -6.31 -7.07
N PRO A 41 -17.00 -6.09 -5.88
CA PRO A 41 -18.44 -6.24 -5.72
C PRO A 41 -19.20 -5.36 -6.72
N ASN A 42 -20.34 -5.83 -7.22
CA ASN A 42 -21.07 -5.14 -8.30
C ASN A 42 -21.41 -3.68 -7.95
N ASN A 43 -21.87 -3.41 -6.73
CA ASN A 43 -22.16 -2.06 -6.26
C ASN A 43 -20.91 -1.17 -6.22
N VAL A 44 -19.78 -1.71 -5.77
CA VAL A 44 -18.48 -1.01 -5.76
C VAL A 44 -18.04 -0.68 -7.19
N TYR A 45 -18.15 -1.64 -8.11
CA TYR A 45 -17.76 -1.46 -9.50
C TYR A 45 -18.60 -0.40 -10.21
N ILE A 46 -19.94 -0.46 -10.04
CA ILE A 46 -20.86 0.51 -10.65
C ILE A 46 -20.51 1.94 -10.20
N GLU A 47 -20.25 2.15 -8.92
CA GLU A 47 -19.83 3.45 -8.40
C GLU A 47 -18.46 3.87 -8.94
N LEU A 48 -17.49 2.94 -9.06
CA LEU A 48 -16.17 3.23 -9.64
C LEU A 48 -16.27 3.70 -11.10
N ILE A 49 -17.05 3.03 -11.95
CA ILE A 49 -17.15 3.39 -13.37
C ILE A 49 -18.03 4.63 -13.60
N SER A 50 -18.87 4.99 -12.62
CA SER A 50 -19.73 6.18 -12.65
C SER A 50 -19.05 7.41 -12.04
N PHE A 51 -17.90 7.26 -11.40
CA PHE A 51 -17.17 8.34 -10.75
C PHE A 51 -16.64 9.35 -11.77
N ASP A 52 -16.77 10.65 -11.48
CA ASP A 52 -16.20 11.71 -12.32
C ASP A 52 -14.72 11.91 -11.99
N TYR A 53 -13.84 11.25 -12.76
CA TYR A 53 -12.39 11.31 -12.60
C TYR A 53 -11.75 12.68 -12.94
N LYS A 54 -12.54 13.68 -13.35
CA LYS A 54 -12.04 15.03 -13.63
C LYS A 54 -11.58 15.80 -12.39
N THR A 55 -11.98 15.38 -11.17
CA THR A 55 -11.62 16.04 -9.91
C THR A 55 -10.89 15.11 -8.93
N LYS A 56 -9.56 15.26 -8.81
CA LYS A 56 -8.67 14.34 -8.07
C LYS A 56 -8.88 14.26 -6.55
N LEU A 57 -9.34 15.34 -5.92
CA LEU A 57 -9.35 15.49 -4.46
C LEU A 57 -10.46 14.71 -3.75
N VAL A 58 -11.38 14.12 -4.49
CA VAL A 58 -12.67 13.66 -3.98
C VAL A 58 -12.75 12.13 -3.84
N PHE A 59 -11.92 11.39 -4.56
CA PHE A 59 -12.03 9.93 -4.66
C PHE A 59 -11.88 9.20 -3.32
N ILE A 60 -10.85 9.50 -2.53
CA ILE A 60 -10.62 8.80 -1.26
C ILE A 60 -11.66 9.18 -0.20
N ASP A 61 -12.06 10.45 -0.17
CA ASP A 61 -12.95 10.93 0.88
C ASP A 61 -14.43 10.68 0.58
N GLU A 62 -14.88 10.66 -0.68
CA GLU A 62 -16.29 10.45 -1.03
C GLU A 62 -16.61 9.00 -1.44
N PHE A 63 -15.75 8.32 -2.20
CA PHE A 63 -16.05 6.95 -2.65
C PHE A 63 -15.80 5.94 -1.52
N ILE A 64 -14.61 5.93 -0.93
CA ILE A 64 -14.24 4.92 0.08
C ILE A 64 -15.14 4.99 1.31
N SER A 65 -15.54 6.20 1.71
CA SER A 65 -16.44 6.42 2.86
C SER A 65 -17.84 5.81 2.70
N GLN A 66 -18.24 5.42 1.48
CA GLN A 66 -19.52 4.72 1.25
C GLN A 66 -19.44 3.23 1.59
N PHE A 67 -18.24 2.65 1.66
CA PHE A 67 -18.06 1.20 1.73
C PHE A 67 -17.31 0.71 2.97
N ILE A 68 -16.60 1.59 3.70
CA ILE A 68 -15.89 1.24 4.93
C ILE A 68 -16.17 2.28 6.02
N SER A 69 -16.02 1.89 7.29
CA SER A 69 -16.22 2.78 8.43
C SER A 69 -15.21 3.93 8.46
N PHE A 70 -15.55 4.98 9.21
CA PHE A 70 -14.65 6.12 9.41
C PHE A 70 -13.32 5.69 10.04
N GLU A 71 -13.36 4.80 11.01
CA GLU A 71 -12.19 4.24 11.70
C GLU A 71 -11.28 3.50 10.71
N MET A 72 -11.84 2.59 9.91
CA MET A 72 -11.07 1.83 8.91
C MET A 72 -10.49 2.73 7.83
N LYS A 73 -11.19 3.80 7.46
CA LYS A 73 -10.69 4.83 6.53
C LYS A 73 -9.47 5.56 7.10
N LEU A 74 -9.49 5.92 8.38
CA LEU A 74 -8.33 6.54 9.03
C LEU A 74 -7.13 5.59 9.07
N GLU A 75 -7.36 4.33 9.38
CA GLU A 75 -6.30 3.31 9.38
C GLU A 75 -5.75 3.07 7.97
N LEU A 76 -6.61 2.95 6.96
CA LEU A 76 -6.22 2.84 5.56
C LEU A 76 -5.36 4.03 5.12
N ARG A 77 -5.74 5.25 5.50
CA ARG A 77 -4.95 6.45 5.19
C ARG A 77 -3.55 6.38 5.79
N ARG A 78 -3.40 5.89 7.02
CA ARG A 78 -2.08 5.69 7.66
C ARG A 78 -1.25 4.67 6.90
N VAL A 79 -1.84 3.53 6.54
CA VAL A 79 -1.18 2.50 5.73
C VAL A 79 -0.73 3.07 4.39
N CYS A 80 -1.59 3.81 3.70
CA CYS A 80 -1.26 4.42 2.42
C CYS A 80 -0.11 5.43 2.52
N ILE A 81 -0.10 6.29 3.56
CA ILE A 81 1.01 7.22 3.79
C ILE A 81 2.34 6.46 3.97
N PHE A 82 2.34 5.42 4.79
CA PHE A 82 3.52 4.60 5.05
C PHE A 82 4.01 3.86 3.80
N LEU A 83 3.10 3.41 2.94
CA LEU A 83 3.43 2.77 1.66
C LEU A 83 3.77 3.76 0.54
N SER A 84 3.67 5.07 0.79
CA SER A 84 3.97 6.13 -0.21
C SER A 84 5.27 6.86 0.09
N GLU A 85 5.61 7.02 1.37
CA GLU A 85 6.75 7.82 1.80
C GLU A 85 7.56 7.12 2.90
N PRO A 86 8.89 7.26 2.90
CA PRO A 86 9.72 6.92 4.05
C PRO A 86 9.43 7.88 5.20
N THR A 87 8.27 7.71 5.83
CA THR A 87 7.88 8.48 6.99
C THR A 87 8.63 7.94 8.21
N ILE A 88 9.21 8.86 8.97
CA ILE A 88 9.83 8.59 10.28
C ILE A 88 8.77 8.26 11.34
N LEU A 89 7.49 8.39 10.98
CA LEU A 89 6.36 8.04 11.83
C LEU A 89 6.39 6.54 12.14
N TYR A 90 6.33 6.23 13.43
CA TYR A 90 6.14 4.89 13.93
C TYR A 90 4.80 4.37 13.44
N LEU A 91 4.83 3.48 12.46
CA LEU A 91 3.73 2.58 12.21
C LEU A 91 3.86 1.43 13.22
N GLU A 92 2.78 1.04 13.86
CA GLU A 92 2.75 -0.20 14.64
C GLU A 92 2.37 -1.38 13.71
N GLU A 93 2.83 -2.60 14.02
CA GLU A 93 2.43 -3.80 13.25
C GLU A 93 0.90 -3.90 13.10
N LYS A 94 0.15 -3.45 14.12
CA LYS A 94 -1.31 -3.44 14.13
C LYS A 94 -1.92 -2.58 13.03
N ASP A 95 -1.26 -1.51 12.61
CA ASP A 95 -1.79 -0.59 11.60
C ASP A 95 -1.85 -1.25 10.21
N LEU A 96 -0.88 -2.13 9.89
CA LEU A 96 -0.98 -2.97 8.69
C LEU A 96 -1.99 -4.11 8.84
N GLY A 97 -2.39 -4.42 10.08
CA GLY A 97 -3.31 -5.50 10.44
C GLY A 97 -4.67 -5.45 9.76
N ILE A 98 -5.07 -4.27 9.29
CA ILE A 98 -6.31 -4.01 8.56
C ILE A 98 -6.29 -4.57 7.13
N LEU A 99 -5.12 -4.75 6.53
CA LEU A 99 -5.02 -5.19 5.14
C LEU A 99 -5.49 -6.65 5.05
N PRO A 100 -6.25 -7.01 4.01
CA PRO A 100 -6.84 -8.34 3.88
C PRO A 100 -5.87 -9.38 3.34
N VAL A 101 -4.69 -9.47 3.95
CA VAL A 101 -3.67 -10.48 3.64
C VAL A 101 -3.32 -11.28 4.89
N SER A 102 -2.45 -12.27 4.73
CA SER A 102 -2.06 -13.12 5.86
C SER A 102 -1.25 -12.36 6.90
N LYS A 103 -1.37 -12.76 8.17
CA LYS A 103 -0.58 -12.19 9.28
C LYS A 103 0.92 -12.38 9.06
N GLY A 104 1.33 -13.51 8.44
CA GLY A 104 2.73 -13.79 8.16
C GLY A 104 3.32 -12.80 7.16
N LEU A 105 2.59 -12.53 6.07
CA LEU A 105 3.01 -11.54 5.07
C LEU A 105 3.07 -10.13 5.65
N LEU A 106 2.08 -9.74 6.46
CA LEU A 106 2.06 -8.43 7.12
C LEU A 106 3.26 -8.22 8.04
N LYS A 107 3.59 -9.23 8.85
CA LYS A 107 4.78 -9.20 9.72
C LYS A 107 6.07 -9.02 8.93
N PHE A 108 6.19 -9.72 7.82
CA PHE A 108 7.36 -9.60 6.95
C PHE A 108 7.48 -8.19 6.36
N ILE A 109 6.40 -7.68 5.76
CA ILE A 109 6.36 -6.32 5.18
C ILE A 109 6.70 -5.27 6.23
N TYR A 110 6.07 -5.36 7.41
CA TYR A 110 6.32 -4.47 8.54
C TYR A 110 7.79 -4.49 8.95
N SER A 111 8.35 -5.67 9.19
CA SER A 111 9.73 -5.85 9.62
C SER A 111 10.71 -5.22 8.64
N GLU A 112 10.50 -5.43 7.34
CA GLU A 112 11.40 -4.91 6.32
C GLU A 112 11.31 -3.39 6.16
N LEU A 113 10.11 -2.83 6.06
CA LEU A 113 9.96 -1.38 5.96
C LEU A 113 10.47 -0.67 7.22
N ASN A 114 10.19 -1.21 8.40
CA ASN A 114 10.67 -0.64 9.66
C ASN A 114 12.20 -0.68 9.77
N ARG A 115 12.84 -1.75 9.25
CA ARG A 115 14.31 -1.83 9.17
C ARG A 115 14.90 -0.72 8.30
N ILE A 116 14.37 -0.50 7.08
CA ILE A 116 14.86 0.59 6.21
C ILE A 116 14.64 1.95 6.88
N SER A 117 13.46 2.18 7.46
CA SER A 117 13.15 3.44 8.14
C SER A 117 14.09 3.72 9.31
N TYR A 118 14.45 2.69 10.09
CA TYR A 118 15.44 2.80 11.14
C TYR A 118 16.82 3.16 10.58
N ASP A 119 17.28 2.46 9.53
CA ASP A 119 18.56 2.75 8.89
C ASP A 119 18.61 4.18 8.35
N ILE A 120 17.53 4.66 7.70
CA ILE A 120 17.43 6.06 7.24
C ILE A 120 17.65 7.02 8.41
N LYS A 121 16.93 6.82 9.51
CA LYS A 121 17.02 7.69 10.69
C LYS A 121 18.43 7.67 11.28
N TYR A 122 19.02 6.49 11.46
CA TYR A 122 20.37 6.32 11.99
C TYR A 122 21.39 7.09 11.13
N TRP A 123 21.38 6.85 9.82
CA TRP A 123 22.36 7.43 8.91
C TRP A 123 22.19 8.93 8.71
N GLU A 124 20.95 9.44 8.66
CA GLU A 124 20.72 10.89 8.53
C GLU A 124 20.99 11.65 9.81
N TRP A 125 20.64 11.11 10.99
CA TRP A 125 20.61 11.88 12.23
C TRP A 125 21.77 11.57 13.18
N GLU A 126 22.20 10.31 13.27
CA GLU A 126 23.27 9.90 14.18
C GLU A 126 24.64 10.04 13.49
N GLU A 127 24.75 9.54 12.25
CA GLU A 127 26.01 9.56 11.49
C GLU A 127 26.18 10.83 10.62
N ASN A 128 25.17 11.69 10.54
CA ASN A 128 25.12 12.88 9.65
C ASN A 128 25.48 12.57 8.18
N ASN A 129 25.25 11.33 7.73
CA ASN A 129 25.48 10.88 6.37
C ASN A 129 24.20 10.97 5.53
N TYR A 130 23.78 12.21 5.29
CA TYR A 130 22.57 12.50 4.51
C TYR A 130 22.59 11.86 3.12
N LYS A 131 23.75 11.80 2.46
CA LYS A 131 23.86 11.19 1.13
C LYS A 131 23.45 9.72 1.15
N TYR A 132 23.94 8.95 2.12
CA TYR A 132 23.56 7.55 2.25
C TYR A 132 22.10 7.39 2.69
N GLY A 133 21.63 8.25 3.61
CA GLY A 133 20.22 8.32 3.99
C GLY A 133 19.28 8.52 2.78
N GLN A 134 19.66 9.37 1.82
CA GLN A 134 18.88 9.57 0.59
C GLN A 134 18.86 8.32 -0.32
N GLU A 135 19.94 7.54 -0.39
CA GLU A 135 19.93 6.26 -1.12
C GLU A 135 19.00 5.24 -0.44
N LEU A 136 19.00 5.18 0.89
CA LEU A 136 18.06 4.34 1.63
C LEU A 136 16.60 4.79 1.45
N ARG A 137 16.32 6.10 1.34
CA ARG A 137 14.98 6.61 0.98
C ARG A 137 14.54 6.17 -0.40
N LYS A 138 15.44 6.14 -1.38
CA LYS A 138 15.14 5.60 -2.73
C LYS A 138 14.84 4.11 -2.65
N LEU A 139 15.62 3.35 -1.88
CA LEU A 139 15.37 1.92 -1.64
C LEU A 139 14.00 1.70 -0.98
N PHE A 140 13.67 2.47 0.06
CA PHE A 140 12.35 2.42 0.71
C PHE A 140 11.24 2.62 -0.32
N LYS A 141 11.34 3.67 -1.15
CA LYS A 141 10.31 3.98 -2.15
C LYS A 141 10.16 2.84 -3.15
N LEU A 142 11.27 2.28 -3.65
CA LEU A 142 11.24 1.11 -4.54
C LEU A 142 10.55 -0.08 -3.87
N TYR A 143 10.90 -0.36 -2.61
CA TYR A 143 10.34 -1.47 -1.86
C TYR A 143 8.83 -1.30 -1.61
N ALA A 144 8.42 -0.10 -1.19
CA ALA A 144 7.02 0.24 -0.96
C ALA A 144 6.19 0.17 -2.26
N THR A 145 6.72 0.67 -3.39
CA THR A 145 6.08 0.51 -4.70
C THR A 145 5.93 -0.96 -5.09
N MET A 146 6.94 -1.79 -4.84
CA MET A 146 6.85 -3.23 -5.13
C MET A 146 5.82 -3.94 -4.23
N ILE A 147 5.77 -3.60 -2.94
CA ILE A 147 4.74 -4.11 -2.03
C ILE A 147 3.35 -3.80 -2.60
N VAL A 148 3.08 -2.54 -2.93
CA VAL A 148 1.77 -2.13 -3.46
C VAL A 148 1.43 -2.88 -4.74
N SER A 149 2.38 -3.02 -5.66
CA SER A 149 2.19 -3.78 -6.90
C SER A 149 1.84 -5.25 -6.61
N LEU A 150 2.60 -5.92 -5.75
CA LEU A 150 2.41 -7.33 -5.43
C LEU A 150 1.10 -7.59 -4.67
N LEU A 151 0.75 -6.70 -3.75
CA LEU A 151 -0.49 -6.76 -2.98
C LEU A 151 -1.72 -6.50 -3.86
N SER A 152 -1.63 -5.62 -4.86
CA SER A 152 -2.73 -5.43 -5.83
C SER A 152 -3.05 -6.71 -6.60
N GLU A 153 -2.08 -7.61 -6.74
CA GLU A 153 -2.23 -8.92 -7.38
C GLU A 153 -2.30 -10.08 -6.37
N TYR A 154 -2.63 -9.82 -5.10
CA TYR A 154 -2.63 -10.84 -4.04
C TYR A 154 -3.49 -12.07 -4.35
N GLY A 155 -4.61 -11.93 -5.05
CA GLY A 155 -5.44 -13.08 -5.48
C GLY A 155 -4.73 -14.04 -6.45
N ARG A 156 -3.64 -13.59 -7.10
CA ARG A 156 -2.82 -14.38 -8.03
C ARG A 156 -1.47 -14.77 -7.43
N ASN A 157 -1.02 -14.06 -6.41
CA ASN A 157 0.29 -14.22 -5.78
C ASN A 157 0.17 -14.93 -4.42
N THR A 158 0.97 -15.97 -4.19
CA THR A 158 1.06 -16.56 -2.84
C THR A 158 1.93 -15.70 -1.92
N ASP A 159 1.70 -15.77 -0.61
CA ASP A 159 2.58 -15.14 0.39
C ASP A 159 4.05 -15.47 0.16
N SER A 160 4.35 -16.75 -0.13
CA SER A 160 5.73 -17.20 -0.37
C SER A 160 6.34 -16.52 -1.59
N TYR A 161 5.57 -16.35 -2.66
CA TYR A 161 6.02 -15.64 -3.85
C TYR A 161 6.29 -14.16 -3.58
N ILE A 162 5.39 -13.48 -2.86
CA ILE A 162 5.54 -12.07 -2.50
C ILE A 162 6.79 -11.87 -1.64
N ILE A 163 6.94 -12.68 -0.58
CA ILE A 163 8.10 -12.63 0.33
C ILE A 163 9.40 -12.86 -0.44
N LYS A 164 9.46 -13.88 -1.31
CA LYS A 164 10.66 -14.16 -2.12
C LYS A 164 10.98 -12.99 -3.04
N THR A 165 10.00 -12.46 -3.75
CA THR A 165 10.18 -11.31 -4.65
C THR A 165 10.73 -10.10 -3.89
N LEU A 166 10.12 -9.76 -2.75
CA LEU A 166 10.56 -8.63 -1.94
C LEU A 166 11.97 -8.84 -1.37
N ALA A 167 12.29 -10.04 -0.89
CA ALA A 167 13.63 -10.35 -0.36
C ALA A 167 14.75 -10.16 -1.41
N THR A 168 14.45 -10.37 -2.70
CA THR A 168 15.46 -10.18 -3.77
C THR A 168 15.89 -8.73 -3.96
N ILE A 169 15.04 -7.75 -3.62
CA ILE A 169 15.36 -6.32 -3.79
C ILE A 169 16.61 -5.93 -2.98
N TYR A 170 16.79 -6.51 -1.79
CA TYR A 170 17.96 -6.26 -0.95
C TYR A 170 19.21 -7.01 -1.41
N SER A 171 19.08 -8.18 -2.03
CA SER A 171 20.24 -8.95 -2.48
C SER A 171 21.00 -8.29 -3.63
N TYR A 172 20.38 -7.37 -4.37
CA TYR A 172 21.04 -6.64 -5.45
C TYR A 172 21.84 -5.41 -4.99
N GLN A 173 21.89 -5.12 -3.68
CA GLN A 173 22.64 -3.99 -3.13
C GLN A 173 23.86 -4.39 -2.28
N LYS A 174 24.16 -5.69 -2.16
CA LYS A 174 25.41 -6.21 -1.57
C LYS A 174 26.37 -6.65 -2.67
#